data_AF-A0A6F8SWS4-F1
#
_entry.id   AF-A0A6F8SWS4-F1
#
_cell.length_a   1.000
_cell.length_b   1.000
_cell.length_c   1.000
_cell.angle_alpha   90.00
_cell.angle_beta   90.00
_cell.angle_gamma   90.00
#
_symmetry.space_group_name_H-M   'P 1'
#
loop_
_entity.id
_entity.type
_entity.pdbx_description
1 polymer ?
#
loop_
_entity_poly.entity_id
_entity_poly.type
_entity_poly.pdbx_seq_one_letter_code
_entity_poly.pdbx_strand_id
1 'polypeptide(L)' 'MRRIFVLPTSWAGWGLFIAFVALVLAGIWPVIGWVNRATLVMGLPLLVVWSYVIILSCVAVMLVGNRIVERDDHE' A
#
# COMPACT_ATOMS: atom_id res chain seq x y z
N MET A 1 17.16 0.14 24.00
CA MET A 1 17.26 1.36 23.16
C MET A 1 16.11 1.33 22.17
N ARG A 2 15.20 2.31 22.24
CA ARG A 2 13.99 2.38 21.40
C ARG A 2 14.43 2.65 19.96
N ARG A 3 14.36 1.66 19.07
CA ARG A 3 14.65 1.85 17.64
C ARG A 3 13.55 2.74 17.05
N ILE A 4 13.84 4.03 16.87
CA ILE A 4 12.89 5.02 16.32
C ILE A 4 12.72 4.81 14.80
N PHE A 5 13.71 4.21 14.15
CA PHE A 5 13.68 3.84 12.74
C PHE A 5 13.82 2.34 12.60
N VAL A 6 12.77 1.70 12.06
CA VAL A 6 12.82 0.31 11.62
C VAL A 6 13.24 0.35 10.15
N LEU A 7 14.53 0.20 9.87
CA LEU A 7 15.02 0.03 8.51
C LEU A 7 14.74 -1.41 8.05
N PRO A 8 14.35 -1.63 6.79
CA PRO A 8 14.20 -2.98 6.25
C PRO A 8 15.59 -3.63 6.15
N THR A 9 15.94 -4.45 7.14
CA THR A 9 17.17 -5.24 7.15
C THR A 9 16.99 -6.63 6.54
N SER A 10 15.74 -7.05 6.33
CA SER A 10 15.37 -8.33 5.68
C SER A 10 14.79 -8.11 4.28
N TRP A 11 14.91 -9.11 3.41
CA TRP A 11 14.28 -9.12 2.08
C TRP A 11 12.75 -8.97 2.17
N ALA A 12 12.14 -9.57 3.20
CA ALA A 12 10.72 -9.44 3.49
C ALA A 12 10.33 -8.00 3.87
N GLY A 13 11.14 -7.34 4.70
CA GLY A 13 10.94 -5.93 5.05
C GLY A 13 11.09 -4.98 3.86
N TRP A 14 12.05 -5.26 2.96
CA TRP A 14 12.19 -4.51 1.71
C TRP A 14 10.99 -4.70 0.78
N GLY A 15 10.46 -5.92 0.67
CA GLY A 15 9.23 -6.19 -0.07
C GLY A 15 8.03 -5.43 0.49
N LEU A 16 7.87 -5.39 1.82
CA LEU A 16 6.82 -4.64 2.49
C LEU A 16 6.93 -3.13 2.25
N PHE A 17 8.15 -2.59 2.36
CA PHE A 17 8.41 -1.17 2.10
C PHE A 17 8.09 -0.79 0.65
N ILE A 18 8.53 -1.58 -0.32
CA ILE A 18 8.23 -1.36 -1.74
C ILE A 18 6.71 -1.43 -1.98
N ALA A 19 6.01 -2.41 -1.40
CA ALA A 19 4.56 -2.52 -1.53
C ALA A 19 3.84 -1.29 -0.97
N PHE A 20 4.29 -0.78 0.19
CA PHE A 20 3.74 0.43 0.78
C PHE A 20 3.98 1.67 -0.09
N VAL A 21 5.21 1.86 -0.59
CA VAL A 21 5.55 2.95 -1.51
C VAL A 21 4.71 2.88 -2.79
N ALA A 22 4.53 1.68 -3.34
CA ALA A 22 3.70 1.47 -4.53
C ALA A 22 2.23 1.86 -4.28
N LEU A 23 1.68 1.56 -3.10
CA LEU A 23 0.32 1.97 -2.72
C LEU A 23 0.19 3.49 -2.57
N VAL A 24 1.18 4.13 -1.98
CA VAL A 24 1.24 5.60 -1.91
C VAL A 24 1.22 6.18 -3.33
N LEU A 25 2.09 5.71 -4.21
CA LEU A 25 2.14 6.16 -5.61
C LEU A 25 0.82 5.93 -6.34
N ALA A 26 0.16 4.78 -6.12
CA ALA A 26 -1.13 4.46 -6.72
C ALA A 26 -2.27 5.40 -6.29
N GLY A 27 -2.14 6.04 -5.12
CA GLY A 27 -3.06 7.04 -4.60
C GLY A 27 -2.75 8.48 -5.00
N ILE A 28 -1.61 8.76 -5.65
CA ILE A 28 -1.25 10.13 -6.07
C ILE A 28 -1.88 10.42 -7.45
N TRP A 29 -2.16 11.71 -7.67
CA TRP A 29 -2.79 12.28 -8.86
C TRP A 29 -2.34 11.73 -10.24
N PRO A 30 -1.04 11.50 -10.56
CA PRO A 30 -0.67 11.08 -11.90
C PRO A 30 -1.14 9.66 -12.25
N VAL A 31 -1.26 8.77 -11.25
CA VAL A 31 -1.74 7.39 -11.48
C VAL A 31 -3.28 7.36 -11.59
N ILE A 32 -3.95 8.23 -10.85
CA ILE A 32 -5.41 8.38 -10.92
C ILE A 32 -5.85 8.78 -12.34
N GLY A 33 -5.07 9.60 -13.05
CA GLY A 33 -5.35 9.98 -14.43
C GLY A 33 -5.30 8.83 -15.45
N TRP A 34 -4.66 7.69 -15.12
CA TRP A 34 -4.71 6.48 -15.96
C TRP A 34 -6.03 5.73 -15.82
N VAL A 35 -6.62 5.79 -14.63
CA VAL A 35 -7.86 5.09 -14.28
C VAL A 35 -9.08 5.95 -14.62
N ASN A 36 -8.95 7.28 -14.48
CA ASN A 36 -10.01 8.24 -14.72
C ASN A 36 -9.87 8.92 -16.09
N ARG A 37 -10.65 8.47 -17.09
CA ARG A 37 -10.89 9.28 -18.30
C ARG A 37 -12.08 10.18 -18.06
N ALA A 38 -11.88 11.50 -18.15
CA ALA A 38 -12.88 12.54 -17.86
C ALA A 38 -14.09 12.58 -18.83
N THR A 39 -14.36 11.51 -19.57
CA THR A 39 -15.50 11.38 -20.48
C THR A 39 -16.59 10.54 -19.80
N LEU A 40 -17.71 11.20 -19.49
CA LEU A 40 -19.04 10.65 -19.18
C LEU A 40 -19.17 9.72 -17.95
N VAL A 41 -19.74 10.28 -16.86
CA VAL A 41 -20.55 9.62 -15.81
C VAL A 41 -19.86 8.57 -14.91
N MET A 42 -19.01 7.69 -15.45
CA MET A 42 -18.35 6.61 -14.70
C MET A 42 -17.02 7.00 -14.05
N GLY A 43 -16.44 8.16 -14.38
CA GLY A 43 -15.16 8.59 -13.80
C GLY A 43 -15.20 8.65 -12.26
N LEU A 44 -16.24 9.27 -11.70
CA LEU A 44 -16.45 9.36 -10.25
C LEU A 44 -16.67 7.98 -9.57
N PRO A 45 -17.58 7.12 -10.05
CA PRO A 45 -17.71 5.74 -9.53
C PRO A 45 -16.41 4.93 -9.61
N LEU A 46 -15.67 5.03 -10.72
CA LEU A 46 -14.42 4.29 -10.91
C LEU A 46 -13.33 4.75 -9.93
N LEU A 47 -13.28 6.06 -9.64
CA LEU A 47 -12.42 6.61 -8.58
C LEU A 47 -12.75 6.04 -7.22
N VAL A 48 -14.03 5.94 -6.87
CA VAL A 48 -14.48 5.37 -5.60
C VAL A 48 -14.03 3.91 -5.48
N VAL A 49 -14.25 3.10 -6.53
CA VAL A 49 -13.78 1.71 -6.57
C VAL A 49 -12.25 1.64 -6.42
N TRP A 50 -11.52 2.51 -7.12
CA TRP A 50 -10.06 2.57 -7.02
C TRP A 50 -9.57 2.93 -5.61
N SER A 51 -10.24 3.89 -4.95
CA SER A 51 -9.96 4.23 -3.55
C SER A 51 -10.19 3.04 -2.62
N TYR A 52 -11.28 2.28 -2.79
CA TYR A 52 -11.50 1.06 -2.01
C TYR A 52 -10.42 0.00 -2.27
N VAL A 53 -9.99 -0.17 -3.52
CA VAL A 53 -8.89 -1.08 -3.85
C VAL A 53 -7.59 -0.67 -3.13
N ILE A 54 -7.25 0.61 -3.12
CA ILE A 54 -6.06 1.11 -2.40
C ILE A 54 -6.21 0.86 -0.89
N ILE A 55 -7.36 1.20 -0.29
CA ILE A 55 -7.60 1.02 1.15
C ILE A 55 -7.47 -0.45 1.54
N LEU A 56 -8.12 -1.35 0.81
CA LEU A 56 -8.04 -2.79 1.05
C LEU A 56 -6.60 -3.31 0.90
N SER A 57 -5.88 -2.80 -0.08
CA SER A 57 -4.48 -3.16 -0.29
C SER A 57 -3.58 -2.66 0.85
N CYS A 58 -3.81 -1.46 1.38
CA CYS A 58 -3.11 -0.96 2.57
C CYS A 58 -3.35 -1.87 3.77
N VAL A 59 -4.61 -2.28 4.01
CA VAL A 59 -4.95 -3.22 5.09
C VAL A 59 -4.25 -4.55 4.89
N ALA A 60 -4.25 -5.09 3.67
CA ALA A 60 -3.57 -6.35 3.34
C ALA A 60 -2.05 -6.26 3.59
N VAL A 61 -1.40 -5.18 3.16
CA VAL A 61 0.04 -4.95 3.42
C VAL A 61 0.31 -4.86 4.91
N MET A 62 -0.49 -4.12 5.69
CA MET A 62 -0.33 -4.06 7.15
C MET A 62 -0.49 -5.44 7.80
N LEU A 63 -1.48 -6.24 7.36
CA LEU A 63 -1.70 -7.59 7.86
C LEU A 63 -0.51 -8.51 7.58
N VAL A 64 0.05 -8.43 6.37
CA VAL A 64 1.25 -9.18 5.99
C VAL A 64 2.46 -8.71 6.81
N GLY A 65 2.62 -7.41 6.99
CA GLY A 65 3.67 -6.83 7.82
C GLY A 65 3.61 -7.31 9.26
N ASN A 66 2.42 -7.29 9.88
CA ASN A 66 2.22 -7.78 11.24
C ASN A 66 2.58 -9.27 11.36
N ARG A 67 2.18 -10.11 10.39
CA ARG A 67 2.54 -11.53 10.40
C ARG A 67 4.03 -11.80 10.23
N ILE A 68 4.73 -10.97 9.46
CA ILE A 68 6.19 -11.08 9.30
C ILE A 68 6.87 -10.72 10.62
N VAL A 69 6.47 -9.62 11.26
CA VAL A 69 7.03 -9.20 12.56
C VAL A 69 6.75 -10.24 13.65
N GLU A 70 5.52 -10.75 13.73
CA GLU A 70 5.14 -11.78 14.72
C GLU A 70 5.95 -13.07 14.54
N ARG A 71 6.28 -13.44 13.29
CA ARG A 71 7.14 -14.60 13.00
C ARG A 71 8.59 -14.35 13.43
N ASP A 72 9.12 -13.15 13.18
CA ASP A 72 10.49 -12.77 13.57
C ASP A 72 10.63 -12.63 15.10
N ASP A 73 9.58 -12.28 15.84
CA ASP A 73 9.58 -12.17 17.32
C ASP A 73 9.51 -13.54 18.04
N HIS A 74 9.13 -14.61 17.33
CA HIS A 74 8.98 -15.97 17.88
C HIS A 74 10.16 -16.91 17.60
N GLU A 75 11.16 -16.50 16.82
CA GLU A 75 12.46 -17.18 16.64
C GLU A 75 13.55 -16.56 17.53
#